data_AF-A0A538AMU3-F1
#
_entry.id   AF-A0A538AMU3-F1
#
_cell.length_a   1.000
_cell.length_b   1.000
_cell.length_c   1.000
_cell.angle_alpha   90.00
_cell.angle_beta   90.00
_cell.angle_gamma   90.00
#
_symmetry.space_group_name_H-M   'P 1'
#
loop_
_entity.id
_entity.type
_entity.pdbx_description
1 polymer ?
#
loop_
_entity_poly.entity_id
_entity_poly.type
_entity_poly.pdbx_seq_one_letter_code
_entity_poly.pdbx_strand_id
1 'polypeptide(L)' 'TLPNCPRATMFDAAALDYDVIGIEDGLATGNEDTRIANLRDLEAIGVRIATANEVIQEIHRAADRATSNEERR' A
#
# COMPACT_ATOMS: atom_id res chain seq x y z
N THR A 1 -8.15 6.88 15.93
CA THR A 1 -6.81 6.96 15.30
C THR A 1 -6.69 5.80 14.33
N LEU A 2 -5.92 5.93 13.24
CA LEU A 2 -5.39 4.74 12.54
C LEU A 2 -4.75 3.81 13.59
N PRO A 3 -4.81 2.48 13.45
CA PRO A 3 -4.28 1.63 14.51
C PRO A 3 -2.78 1.90 14.52
N ASN A 4 -2.22 2.13 15.70
CA ASN A 4 -0.79 2.46 15.79
C ASN A 4 0.10 1.30 15.30
N CYS A 5 -0.41 0.06 15.32
CA CYS A 5 0.35 -1.12 14.98
C CYS A 5 0.73 -1.20 13.48
N PRO A 6 -0.21 -1.06 12.51
CA PRO A 6 0.16 -1.03 11.09
C PRO A 6 1.15 0.08 10.72
N ARG A 7 1.02 1.28 11.32
CA ARG A 7 1.92 2.41 11.03
C ARG A 7 3.35 2.11 11.47
N ALA A 8 3.53 1.53 12.66
CA ALA A 8 4.85 1.12 13.14
C ALA A 8 5.47 0.05 12.23
N THR A 9 4.69 -0.97 11.85
CA THR A 9 5.17 -2.01 10.92
C THR A 9 5.58 -1.45 9.56
N MET A 10 4.79 -0.53 8.98
CA MET A 10 5.14 0.08 7.69
C MET A 10 6.38 0.95 7.78
N PHE A 11 6.56 1.68 8.89
CA PHE A 11 7.77 2.47 9.13
C PHE A 11 9.01 1.57 9.20
N ASP A 12 8.95 0.48 9.97
CA ASP A 12 10.06 -0.47 10.08
C ASP A 12 10.37 -1.13 8.73
N ALA A 13 9.33 -1.51 7.96
CA ALA A 13 9.50 -2.11 6.64
C ALA A 13 10.13 -1.13 5.63
N ALA A 14 9.70 0.14 5.64
CA ALA A 14 10.31 1.18 4.80
C ALA A 14 11.77 1.43 5.19
N ALA A 15 12.09 1.44 6.49
CA ALA A 15 13.46 1.58 6.97
C ALA A 15 14.37 0.38 6.62
N LEU A 16 13.78 -0.77 6.29
CA LEU A 16 14.46 -1.98 5.82
C LEU A 16 14.47 -2.10 4.29
N ASP A 17 14.15 -1.03 3.56
CA ASP A 17 14.11 -0.96 2.09
C ASP A 17 13.14 -1.97 1.44
N TYR A 18 12.09 -2.40 2.15
CA TYR A 18 10.99 -3.14 1.51
C TYR A 18 10.14 -2.22 0.63
N ASP A 19 9.60 -2.75 -0.46
CA ASP A 19 8.53 -2.09 -1.22
C ASP A 19 7.21 -2.26 -0.45
N VAL A 20 6.74 -1.17 0.16
CA VAL A 20 5.60 -1.18 1.08
C VAL A 20 4.40 -0.50 0.43
N ILE A 21 3.26 -1.21 0.44
CA ILE A 21 1.97 -0.68 0.01
C ILE A 21 1.01 -0.68 1.20
N GLY A 22 0.53 0.50 1.59
CA GLY A 22 -0.50 0.69 2.61
C GLY A 22 -1.90 0.69 1.99
N ILE A 23 -2.75 -0.24 2.42
CA ILE A 23 -4.13 -0.40 1.91
C ILE A 23 -5.11 0.47 2.71
N GLU A 24 -5.37 1.70 2.26
CA GLU A 24 -6.04 2.72 3.09
C GLU A 24 -7.51 2.44 3.44
N ASP A 25 -8.23 1.70 2.59
CA ASP A 25 -9.60 1.23 2.80
C ASP A 25 -9.67 -0.07 3.64
N GLY A 26 -8.51 -0.66 3.94
CA GLY A 26 -8.35 -1.80 4.83
C GLY A 26 -7.90 -1.45 6.25
N LEU A 27 -7.68 -0.16 6.54
CA LEU A 27 -7.17 0.29 7.84
C LEU A 27 -8.28 0.92 8.69
N ALA A 28 -8.47 0.42 9.91
CA ALA A 28 -9.43 1.00 10.84
C ALA A 28 -8.92 2.34 11.39
N THR A 29 -9.65 3.43 11.19
CA THR A 29 -9.22 4.76 11.65
C THR A 29 -10.21 5.37 12.63
N GLY A 30 -9.82 6.47 13.28
CA GLY A 30 -10.75 7.24 14.10
C GLY A 30 -11.43 8.31 13.26
N ASN A 31 -11.12 9.58 13.56
CA ASN A 31 -11.57 10.71 12.76
C ASN A 31 -10.76 10.85 11.46
N GLU A 32 -11.40 11.47 10.46
CA GLU A 32 -10.85 11.68 9.12
C GLU A 32 -9.56 12.52 9.13
N ASP A 33 -9.48 13.55 9.98
CA ASP A 33 -8.28 14.39 10.05
C ASP A 33 -7.03 13.60 10.46
N THR A 34 -7.19 12.69 11.44
CA THR A 34 -6.08 11.80 11.86
C THR A 34 -5.76 10.79 10.78
N ARG A 35 -6.76 10.31 10.05
CA ARG A 35 -6.55 9.40 8.91
C ARG A 35 -5.65 10.06 7.88
N ILE A 36 -6.04 11.24 7.41
CA ILE A 36 -5.31 12.01 6.39
C ILE A 36 -3.88 12.33 6.85
N ALA A 37 -3.70 12.78 8.10
CA ALA A 37 -2.37 13.10 8.63
C ALA A 37 -1.43 11.88 8.61
N ASN A 38 -1.89 10.73 9.11
CA ASN A 38 -1.07 9.52 9.14
C ASN A 38 -0.77 8.96 7.74
N LEU A 39 -1.72 9.05 6.80
CA LEU A 39 -1.48 8.61 5.42
C LEU A 39 -0.38 9.46 4.76
N ARG A 40 -0.41 10.77 4.97
CA ARG A 40 0.64 11.68 4.49
C ARG A 40 2.00 11.40 5.12
N ASP A 41 2.03 11.05 6.41
CA ASP A 41 3.28 10.67 7.08
C ASP A 41 3.89 9.40 6.47
N LEU A 42 3.05 8.42 6.13
CA LEU A 42 3.46 7.18 5.47
C LEU A 42 3.96 7.43 4.04
N GLU A 43 3.27 8.28 3.27
CA GLU A 43 3.73 8.67 1.94
C GLU A 43 5.09 9.38 1.99
N ALA A 44 5.30 10.25 2.98
CA ALA A 44 6.53 11.00 3.13
C ALA A 44 7.77 10.12 3.40
N ILE A 45 7.57 8.92 3.99
CA ILE A 45 8.64 7.93 4.22
C ILE A 45 8.76 6.89 3.10
N GLY A 46 8.05 7.07 1.99
CA GLY A 46 8.15 6.22 0.80
C GLY A 46 7.19 5.04 0.75
N VAL A 47 6.20 4.96 1.65
CA VAL A 47 5.13 3.96 1.56
C VAL A 47 4.13 4.40 0.49
N ARG A 48 3.81 3.52 -0.46
CA ARG A 48 2.75 3.79 -1.42
C ARG A 48 1.39 3.58 -0.77
N ILE A 49 0.49 4.55 -0.88
CA ILE A 49 -0.89 4.41 -0.42
C ILE A 49 -1.79 4.04 -1.61
N ALA A 50 -2.64 3.04 -1.43
CA ALA A 50 -3.60 2.58 -2.43
C ALA A 50 -4.84 1.98 -1.75
N THR A 51 -5.92 1.83 -2.51
CA THR A 51 -7.07 1.01 -2.13
C THR A 51 -6.84 -0.46 -2.46
N ALA A 52 -7.58 -1.35 -1.80
CA ALA A 52 -7.51 -2.78 -2.10
C ALA A 52 -7.85 -3.06 -3.56
N ASN A 53 -8.86 -2.37 -4.11
CA ASN A 53 -9.28 -2.54 -5.49
C ASN A 53 -8.18 -2.13 -6.48
N GLU A 54 -7.48 -1.02 -6.26
CA GLU A 54 -6.38 -0.59 -7.13
C GLU A 54 -5.28 -1.66 -7.22
N VAL A 55 -4.87 -2.20 -6.07
CA VAL A 55 -3.83 -3.25 -6.00
C VAL A 55 -4.28 -4.53 -6.69
N ILE A 56 -5.54 -4.96 -6.50
CA ILE A 56 -6.10 -6.13 -7.19
C ILE A 56 -6.05 -5.93 -8.72
N GLN A 57 -6.44 -4.76 -9.21
CA GLN A 57 -6.41 -4.45 -10.65
C GLN A 57 -4.97 -4.37 -11.20
N GLU A 58 -4.01 -3.90 -10.41
CA GLU A 58 -2.59 -3.92 -10.77
C GLU A 58 -2.06 -5.35 -10.90
N ILE A 59 -2.42 -6.24 -9.96
CA ILE A 59 -2.01 -7.64 -9.97
C ILE A 59 -2.58 -8.37 -11.18
N HIS A 60 -3.88 -8.21 -11.49
CA HIS A 60 -4.47 -8.80 -12.69
C HIS A 60 -3.76 -8.34 -13.97
N ARG A 61 -3.52 -7.03 -14.11
CA ARG A 61 -2.79 -6.47 -15.25
C ARG A 61 -1.35 -6.99 -15.34
N ALA A 62 -0.69 -7.24 -14.21
CA ALA A 62 0.64 -7.83 -14.19
C ALA A 62 0.61 -9.30 -14.65
N ALA A 63 -0.38 -10.08 -14.20
CA ALA A 63 -0.58 -11.46 -14.61
C ALA A 63 -0.83 -11.59 -16.12
N ASP A 64 -1.73 -10.77 -16.69
CA ASP A 64 -2.03 -10.79 -18.13
C ASP A 64 -0.79 -10.48 -19.00
N ARG A 65 0.05 -9.55 -18.54
CA ARG A 65 1.32 -9.21 -19.20
C ARG A 65 2.36 -10.33 -19.11
N ALA A 66 2.37 -11.07 -18.00
CA ALA A 66 3.29 -12.20 -17.84
C ALA A 66 2.90 -13.34 -18.80
N THR A 67 1.61 -13.72 -18.82
CA THR A 67 1.08 -14.77 -19.70
C THR A 67 1.30 -14.45 -21.18
N SER A 68 0.98 -13.22 -21.61
CA SER A 68 1.16 -12.80 -23.02
C SER A 68 2.63 -12.71 -23.46
N ASN A 69 3.58 -12.57 -22.53
CA ASN A 69 5.01 -12.64 -22.82
C ASN A 69 5.53 -14.09 -22.91
N GLU A 70 4.91 -15.02 -22.19
CA GLU A 70 5.25 -16.45 -22.25
C GLU A 70 4.78 -17.07 -23.57
N GLU A 71 3.57 -16.72 -24.04
CA GLU A 71 3.04 -17.17 -25.34
C GLU A 71 3.83 -16.66 -26.55
N ARG A 72 4.63 -15.60 -26.39
CA ARG A 72 5.48 -15.01 -27.44
C ARG A 72 6.91 -15.56 -27.46
N ARG A 73 7.30 -16.40 -26.49
CA ARG A 73 8.64 -17.02 -26.38
C ARG A 73 8.63 -18.42 -26.96
#